data_AF-A0A523QLC0-F1
#
_entry.id   AF-A0A523QLC0-F1
#
_cell.length_a   1.000
_cell.length_b   1.000
_cell.length_c   1.000
_cell.angle_alpha   90.00
_cell.angle_beta   90.00
_cell.angle_gamma   90.00
#
_symmetry.space_group_name_H-M   'P 1'
#
loop_
_entity.id
_entity.type
_entity.pdbx_description
1 polymer ?
#
loop_
_entity_poly.entity_id
_entity_poly.type
_entity_poly.pdbx_seq_one_letter_code
_entity_poly.pdbx_strand_id
1 'polypeptide(L)'
;MKITKLLVSCLALILLISPAAWTQEEPQPFKKDPLQGIIELVVENNPILQSQKDLIREIQQMPEPGSGFIDLNTLALGSETEAAGIKTPLISMTQLEEIRGRILERMETLEKAKQTYESLKKGLLTELFANITDLFKLNNKRESLSQLESFLRNRAESLTQQVKAGLERPTTLFDLTERVMTTSMEAENATEELKVLKLQIAITMGGDKWQQLLSLLDEVK
;
A
#
# COMPACT_ATOMS: atom_id res chain seq x y z
N MET A 1 30.92 36.88 -35.65
CA MET A 1 29.79 36.16 -36.28
C MET A 1 30.26 34.80 -36.79
N LYS A 2 30.19 33.77 -35.93
CA LYS A 2 30.54 32.37 -36.24
C LYS A 2 29.70 31.46 -35.33
N ILE A 3 28.38 31.42 -35.51
CA ILE A 3 27.45 30.56 -34.72
C ILE A 3 26.39 29.92 -35.64
N THR A 4 26.74 29.59 -36.88
CA THR A 4 25.79 28.92 -37.80
C THR A 4 26.34 27.63 -38.44
N LYS A 5 27.56 27.21 -38.09
CA LYS A 5 28.15 25.95 -38.58
C LYS A 5 28.27 24.84 -37.53
N LEU A 6 27.96 25.10 -36.26
CA LEU A 6 28.00 24.07 -35.20
C LEU A 6 26.66 23.34 -34.99
N LEU A 7 25.55 23.91 -35.47
CA LEU A 7 24.19 23.36 -35.27
C LEU A 7 23.77 22.33 -36.34
N VAL A 8 24.51 22.25 -37.46
CA VAL A 8 24.21 21.30 -38.55
C VAL A 8 24.97 19.98 -38.38
N SER A 9 25.99 19.93 -37.51
CA SER A 9 26.79 18.71 -37.29
C SER A 9 26.26 17.80 -36.18
N CYS A 10 25.39 18.29 -35.27
CA CYS A 10 24.74 17.44 -34.27
C CYS A 10 23.44 16.79 -34.78
N LEU A 11 22.88 17.28 -35.89
CA LEU A 11 21.65 16.71 -36.47
C LEU A 11 21.91 15.51 -37.40
N ALA A 12 23.16 15.26 -37.77
CA ALA A 12 23.55 14.16 -38.67
C ALA A 12 24.07 12.90 -37.94
N LEU A 13 24.21 12.93 -36.61
CA LEU A 13 24.70 11.77 -35.83
C LEU A 13 23.58 10.96 -35.15
N ILE A 14 22.31 11.33 -35.34
CA ILE A 14 21.14 10.63 -34.78
C ILE A 14 20.48 9.70 -35.81
N LEU A 15 20.99 9.66 -37.05
CA LEU A 15 20.37 8.91 -38.16
C LEU A 15 21.09 7.60 -38.56
N LEU A 16 21.80 6.97 -37.62
CA LEU A 16 22.53 5.70 -37.83
C LEU A 16 22.24 4.65 -36.75
N ILE A 17 20.97 4.49 -36.37
CA ILE A 17 20.50 3.28 -35.70
C ILE A 17 19.66 2.51 -36.71
N SER A 18 20.29 1.57 -37.41
CA SER A 18 19.60 0.61 -38.26
C SER A 18 18.61 -0.23 -37.43
N PRO A 19 17.38 -0.45 -37.91
CA PRO A 19 16.45 -1.40 -37.30
C PRO A 19 16.75 -2.79 -37.88
N ALA A 20 17.66 -3.54 -37.24
CA ALA A 20 17.94 -4.92 -37.60
C ALA A 20 18.14 -5.77 -36.35
N ALA A 21 17.01 -6.09 -35.70
CA ALA A 21 16.76 -7.37 -35.03
C ALA A 21 15.33 -7.33 -34.50
N TRP A 22 14.38 -7.81 -35.31
CA TRP A 22 13.10 -8.28 -34.81
C TRP A 22 13.37 -9.59 -34.07
N THR A 23 13.81 -9.46 -32.83
CA THR A 23 13.74 -10.54 -31.84
C THR A 23 12.56 -10.19 -30.95
N GLN A 24 11.55 -11.05 -30.95
CA GLN A 24 10.53 -11.09 -29.91
C GLN A 24 11.25 -11.35 -28.58
N GLU A 25 11.69 -10.29 -27.90
CA GLU A 25 11.75 -10.32 -26.44
C GLU A 25 10.31 -10.11 -25.97
N GLU A 26 9.67 -11.21 -25.58
CA GLU A 26 8.52 -11.15 -24.69
C GLU A 26 8.86 -10.15 -23.56
N PRO A 27 7.98 -9.21 -23.21
CA PRO A 27 8.22 -8.34 -22.08
C PRO A 27 8.35 -9.24 -20.86
N GLN A 28 9.58 -9.37 -20.33
CA GLN A 28 9.76 -9.94 -19.01
C GLN A 28 8.80 -9.23 -18.07
N PRO A 29 8.00 -9.95 -17.26
CA PRO A 29 7.13 -9.30 -16.31
C PRO A 29 8.03 -8.46 -15.40
N PHE A 30 7.87 -7.13 -15.46
CA PHE A 30 8.42 -6.25 -14.43
C PHE A 30 8.01 -6.85 -13.09
N LYS A 31 8.96 -7.47 -12.38
CA LYS A 31 8.76 -7.95 -11.02
C LYS A 31 8.47 -6.69 -10.21
N LYS A 32 7.19 -6.39 -9.98
CA LYS A 32 6.78 -5.25 -9.15
C LYS A 32 7.55 -5.35 -7.83
N ASP A 33 8.07 -4.22 -7.37
CA ASP A 33 8.68 -4.10 -6.05
C ASP A 33 7.72 -4.73 -5.01
N PRO A 34 8.17 -5.69 -4.17
CA PRO A 34 7.32 -6.33 -3.16
C PRO A 34 6.55 -5.32 -2.31
N LEU A 35 7.15 -4.17 -1.98
CA LEU A 35 6.48 -3.10 -1.23
C LEU A 35 5.33 -2.46 -2.01
N GLN A 36 5.52 -2.22 -3.31
CA GLN A 36 4.46 -1.72 -4.17
C GLN A 36 3.32 -2.76 -4.29
N GLY A 37 3.66 -4.04 -4.43
CA GLY A 37 2.68 -5.13 -4.44
C GLY A 37 1.86 -5.20 -3.15
N ILE A 38 2.51 -5.03 -1.99
CA ILE A 38 1.85 -4.97 -0.68
C ILE A 38 0.87 -3.79 -0.61
N ILE A 39 1.31 -2.59 -1.00
CA ILE A 39 0.49 -1.38 -0.96
C ILE A 39 -0.76 -1.54 -1.84
N GLU A 40 -0.57 -1.98 -3.08
CA GLU A 40 -1.69 -2.19 -4.02
C GLU A 40 -2.67 -3.22 -3.46
N LEU A 41 -2.18 -4.36 -2.99
CA LEU A 41 -3.03 -5.42 -2.48
C LEU A 41 -3.81 -4.98 -1.23
N VAL A 42 -3.16 -4.27 -0.30
CA VAL A 42 -3.82 -3.74 0.90
C VAL A 42 -4.89 -2.70 0.53
N VAL A 43 -4.58 -1.74 -0.33
CA VAL A 43 -5.56 -0.71 -0.72
C VAL A 43 -6.75 -1.32 -1.47
N GLU A 44 -6.50 -2.32 -2.32
CA GLU A 44 -7.55 -2.96 -3.12
C GLU A 44 -8.39 -3.96 -2.35
N ASN A 45 -7.88 -4.61 -1.30
CA ASN A 45 -8.58 -5.73 -0.66
C ASN A 45 -8.93 -5.46 0.80
N ASN A 46 -8.59 -4.30 1.34
CA ASN A 46 -8.97 -3.94 2.70
C ASN A 46 -10.51 -3.86 2.83
N PRO A 47 -11.11 -4.59 3.79
CA PRO A 47 -12.56 -4.68 3.91
C PRO A 47 -13.23 -3.35 4.28
N ILE A 48 -12.55 -2.49 5.04
CA ILE A 48 -13.08 -1.18 5.45
C ILE A 48 -13.12 -0.24 4.24
N LEU A 49 -12.06 -0.22 3.44
CA LEU A 49 -12.04 0.56 2.20
C LEU A 49 -13.08 0.07 1.18
N GLN A 50 -13.26 -1.24 1.05
CA GLN A 50 -14.29 -1.80 0.18
C GLN A 50 -15.69 -1.42 0.63
N SER A 51 -16.00 -1.56 1.93
CA SER A 51 -17.29 -1.13 2.48
C SER A 51 -17.58 0.35 2.21
N GLN A 52 -16.58 1.21 2.34
CA GLN A 52 -16.75 2.64 2.07
C GLN A 52 -16.91 2.93 0.57
N LYS A 53 -16.19 2.20 -0.29
CA LYS A 53 -16.33 2.30 -1.75
C LYS A 53 -17.72 1.85 -2.20
N ASP A 54 -18.27 0.81 -1.58
CA ASP A 54 -19.62 0.32 -1.81
C ASP A 54 -20.68 1.35 -1.42
N LEU A 55 -20.53 2.02 -0.27
CA LEU A 55 -21.40 3.12 0.13
C LEU A 55 -21.40 4.26 -0.89
N ILE A 56 -20.21 4.68 -1.35
CA ILE A 56 -20.09 5.73 -2.38
C ILE A 56 -20.82 5.31 -3.66
N ARG A 57 -20.62 4.06 -4.08
CA ARG A 57 -21.27 3.49 -5.27
C ARG A 57 -22.79 3.45 -5.10
N GLU A 58 -23.28 3.05 -3.94
CA GLU A 58 -24.71 3.01 -3.63
C GLU A 58 -25.32 4.41 -3.76
N ILE A 59 -24.72 5.43 -3.12
CA ILE A 59 -25.18 6.82 -3.20
C ILE A 59 -25.15 7.33 -4.65
N GLN A 60 -24.16 6.96 -5.45
CA GLN A 60 -24.06 7.38 -6.86
C GLN A 60 -25.10 6.70 -7.75
N GLN A 61 -25.45 5.44 -7.48
CA GLN A 61 -26.42 4.67 -8.26
C GLN A 61 -27.87 5.01 -7.91
N MET A 62 -28.12 5.64 -6.76
CA MET A 62 -29.46 6.12 -6.43
C MET A 62 -29.97 7.11 -7.51
N PRO A 63 -31.26 7.05 -7.87
CA PRO A 63 -31.85 8.04 -8.76
C PRO A 63 -31.78 9.44 -8.12
N GLU A 64 -31.57 10.49 -8.92
CA GLU A 64 -31.62 11.86 -8.41
C GLU A 64 -32.99 12.15 -7.81
N PRO A 65 -33.07 12.82 -6.63
CA PRO A 65 -34.34 13.25 -6.08
C PRO A 65 -35.11 14.08 -7.12
N GLY A 66 -36.34 13.68 -7.43
CA GLY A 66 -37.16 14.32 -8.46
C GLY A 66 -36.91 13.82 -9.90
N SER A 67 -36.01 12.87 -10.12
CA SER A 67 -35.83 12.24 -11.43
C SER A 67 -37.14 11.63 -11.95
N GLY A 68 -37.47 11.93 -13.20
CA GLY A 68 -38.74 11.53 -13.83
C GLY A 68 -39.92 12.51 -13.61
N PHE A 69 -39.82 13.42 -12.65
CA PHE A 69 -40.82 14.48 -12.41
C PHE A 69 -40.31 15.87 -12.82
N ILE A 70 -39.01 16.09 -12.71
CA ILE A 70 -38.32 17.35 -12.97
C ILE A 70 -37.11 17.07 -13.86
N ASP A 71 -36.95 17.84 -14.95
CA ASP A 71 -35.66 17.93 -15.62
C ASP A 71 -34.85 19.07 -14.98
N LEU A 72 -33.86 18.70 -14.16
CA LEU A 72 -33.05 19.66 -13.41
C LEU A 72 -32.26 20.60 -14.32
N ASN A 73 -31.96 20.19 -15.56
CA ASN A 73 -31.31 21.06 -16.56
C ASN A 73 -32.25 22.18 -17.03
N THR A 74 -33.56 21.92 -17.07
CA THR A 74 -34.57 22.93 -17.45
C THR A 74 -34.91 23.91 -16.34
N LEU A 75 -34.57 23.60 -15.08
CA LEU A 75 -34.76 24.51 -13.95
C LEU A 75 -33.54 25.41 -13.69
N ALA A 76 -32.33 24.95 -14.07
CA ALA A 76 -31.09 25.72 -13.94
C ALA A 76 -30.95 26.80 -15.02
N LEU A 77 -31.51 26.56 -16.20
CA LEU A 77 -31.66 27.55 -17.26
C LEU A 77 -33.00 28.25 -17.01
N GLY A 78 -32.95 29.49 -16.52
CA GLY A 78 -34.13 30.33 -16.34
C GLY A 78 -35.05 30.24 -17.56
N SER A 79 -36.34 30.10 -17.28
CA SER A 79 -37.44 29.95 -18.23
C SER A 79 -37.36 30.92 -19.41
N GLU A 80 -36.69 30.52 -20.48
CA GLU A 80 -36.81 31.14 -21.80
C GLU A 80 -36.72 30.05 -22.86
N THR A 81 -37.84 29.38 -23.12
CA THR A 81 -38.19 28.94 -24.47
C THR A 81 -39.65 28.52 -24.49
N GLU A 82 -40.49 29.45 -24.94
CA GLU A 82 -41.80 29.13 -25.49
C GLU A 82 -41.64 28.22 -26.72
N ALA A 83 -42.66 27.40 -26.98
CA ALA A 83 -42.85 26.52 -28.13
C ALA A 83 -42.25 25.09 -28.05
N ALA A 84 -42.89 24.23 -27.25
CA ALA A 84 -43.39 22.90 -27.65
C ALA A 84 -43.82 22.12 -26.41
N GLY A 85 -45.13 21.93 -26.21
CA GLY A 85 -45.71 20.90 -25.31
C GLY A 85 -45.01 20.74 -23.96
N ILE A 86 -44.90 21.82 -23.18
CA ILE A 86 -44.25 21.78 -21.87
C ILE A 86 -45.12 20.94 -20.93
N LYS A 87 -44.63 19.76 -20.52
CA LYS A 87 -45.11 19.08 -19.31
C LYS A 87 -44.70 19.97 -18.14
N THR A 88 -45.50 20.98 -17.82
CA THR A 88 -45.34 21.76 -16.60
C THR A 88 -45.44 20.77 -15.44
N PRO A 89 -44.38 20.60 -14.65
CA PRO A 89 -44.42 19.66 -13.55
C PRO A 89 -45.52 20.08 -12.56
N LEU A 90 -46.49 19.20 -12.28
CA LEU A 90 -47.59 19.43 -11.32
C LEU A 90 -47.08 19.31 -9.88
N ILE A 91 -46.11 20.13 -9.49
CA ILE A 91 -45.45 20.09 -8.19
C ILE A 91 -45.56 21.46 -7.52
N SER A 92 -45.91 21.49 -6.24
CA SER A 92 -46.00 22.72 -5.46
C SER A 92 -44.60 23.30 -5.18
N MET A 93 -44.52 24.59 -4.86
CA MET A 93 -43.25 25.21 -4.46
C MET A 93 -42.62 24.52 -3.24
N THR A 94 -43.44 24.08 -2.28
CA THR A 94 -42.96 23.32 -1.12
C THR A 94 -42.33 21.98 -1.52
N GLN A 95 -42.92 21.27 -2.49
CA GLN A 95 -42.34 20.03 -3.01
C GLN A 95 -41.05 20.27 -3.80
N LEU A 96 -40.96 21.39 -4.52
CA LEU A 96 -39.72 21.79 -5.21
C LEU A 96 -38.59 22.12 -4.22
N GLU A 97 -38.90 22.83 -3.14
CA GLU A 97 -37.94 23.11 -2.06
C GLU A 97 -37.47 21.82 -1.37
N GLU A 98 -38.38 20.88 -1.11
CA GLU A 98 -38.05 19.57 -0.55
C GLU A 98 -37.10 18.78 -1.46
N ILE A 99 -37.36 18.75 -2.77
CA ILE A 99 -36.50 18.07 -3.75
C ILE A 99 -35.11 18.72 -3.79
N ARG A 100 -35.03 20.06 -3.80
CA ARG A 100 -33.75 20.78 -3.74
C ARG A 100 -32.99 20.46 -2.46
N GLY A 101 -33.68 20.41 -1.31
CA GLY A 101 -33.09 20.00 -0.04
C GLY A 101 -32.47 18.61 -0.11
N ARG A 102 -33.21 17.63 -0.66
CA ARG A 102 -32.71 16.25 -0.82
C ARG A 102 -31.54 16.14 -1.79
N ILE A 103 -31.49 16.96 -2.85
CA ILE A 103 -30.33 17.01 -3.77
C ILE A 103 -29.09 17.50 -3.01
N LEU A 104 -29.22 18.59 -2.25
CA LEU A 104 -28.12 19.14 -1.44
C LEU A 104 -27.64 18.13 -0.39
N GLU A 105 -28.57 17.48 0.33
CA GLU A 105 -28.25 16.45 1.31
C GLU A 105 -27.51 15.26 0.68
N ARG A 106 -27.96 14.80 -0.49
CA ARG A 106 -27.27 13.74 -1.23
C ARG A 106 -25.85 14.16 -1.63
N MET A 107 -25.68 15.39 -2.15
CA MET A 107 -24.36 15.92 -2.51
C MET A 107 -23.43 15.98 -1.30
N GLU A 108 -23.93 16.50 -0.16
CA GLU A 108 -23.17 16.57 1.08
C GLU A 108 -22.78 15.16 1.58
N THR A 109 -23.72 14.21 1.55
CA THR A 109 -23.48 12.84 1.98
C THR A 109 -22.44 12.15 1.10
N LEU A 110 -22.51 12.33 -0.22
CA LEU A 110 -21.54 11.78 -1.16
C LEU A 110 -20.14 12.38 -0.93
N GLU A 111 -20.06 13.69 -0.73
CA GLU A 111 -18.79 14.37 -0.48
C GLU A 111 -18.16 13.91 0.84
N LYS A 112 -18.95 13.83 1.92
CA LYS A 112 -18.50 13.25 3.19
C LYS A 112 -18.02 11.82 3.01
N ALA A 113 -18.75 10.98 2.27
CA ALA A 113 -18.35 9.59 2.03
C ALA A 113 -17.00 9.49 1.30
N LYS A 114 -16.74 10.35 0.30
CA LYS A 114 -15.45 10.41 -0.40
C LYS A 114 -14.32 10.90 0.52
N GLN A 115 -14.56 11.91 1.33
CA GLN A 115 -13.58 12.40 2.29
C GLN A 115 -13.24 11.34 3.34
N THR A 116 -14.25 10.62 3.84
CA THR A 116 -14.05 9.47 4.73
C THR A 116 -13.21 8.39 4.07
N TYR A 117 -13.47 8.05 2.80
CA TYR A 117 -12.66 7.08 2.06
C TYR A 117 -11.17 7.49 1.98
N GLU A 118 -10.87 8.73 1.61
CA GLU A 118 -9.49 9.20 1.52
C GLU A 118 -8.80 9.25 2.89
N SER A 119 -9.54 9.63 3.94
CA SER A 119 -9.05 9.60 5.32
C SER A 119 -8.71 8.17 5.76
N LEU A 120 -9.61 7.22 5.53
CA LEU A 120 -9.38 5.80 5.84
C LEU A 120 -8.19 5.25 5.07
N LYS A 121 -8.08 5.56 3.77
CA LYS A 121 -6.96 5.12 2.93
C LYS A 121 -5.63 5.65 3.45
N LYS A 122 -5.57 6.93 3.83
CA LYS A 122 -4.36 7.53 4.42
C LYS A 122 -4.00 6.89 5.76
N GLY A 123 -5.00 6.63 6.61
CA GLY A 123 -4.82 5.95 7.89
C GLY A 123 -4.25 4.54 7.70
N LEU A 124 -4.87 3.75 6.81
CA LEU A 124 -4.43 2.41 6.47
C LEU A 124 -2.99 2.38 5.95
N LEU A 125 -2.62 3.30 5.05
CA LEU A 125 -1.26 3.38 4.53
C LEU A 125 -0.25 3.76 5.62
N THR A 126 -0.63 4.66 6.52
CA THR A 126 0.23 5.06 7.65
C THR A 126 0.48 3.88 8.58
N GLU A 127 -0.57 3.13 8.91
CA GLU A 127 -0.47 1.91 9.72
C GLU A 127 0.37 0.84 9.01
N LEU A 128 0.17 0.63 7.71
CA LEU A 128 0.95 -0.29 6.90
C LEU A 128 2.45 0.07 6.94
N PHE A 129 2.81 1.33 6.74
CA PHE A 129 4.21 1.75 6.78
C PHE A 129 4.82 1.63 8.18
N ALA A 130 4.06 1.87 9.24
CA ALA A 130 4.51 1.64 10.61
C ALA A 130 4.82 0.15 10.84
N ASN A 131 3.91 -0.73 10.43
CA ASN A 131 4.08 -2.18 10.52
C ASN A 131 5.27 -2.70 9.69
N ILE A 132 5.45 -2.19 8.47
CA ILE A 132 6.62 -2.49 7.63
C ILE A 132 7.91 -2.03 8.31
N THR A 133 7.91 -0.84 8.92
CA THR A 133 9.07 -0.33 9.66
C THR A 133 9.42 -1.25 10.83
N ASP A 134 8.43 -1.75 11.55
CA ASP A 134 8.64 -2.67 12.67
C ASP A 134 9.10 -4.06 12.20
N LEU A 135 8.63 -4.54 11.04
CA LEU A 135 9.20 -5.73 10.39
C LEU A 135 10.69 -5.56 10.08
N PHE A 136 11.10 -4.42 9.52
CA PHE A 136 12.52 -4.15 9.26
C PHE A 136 13.34 -4.09 10.55
N LYS A 137 12.83 -3.47 11.61
CA LYS A 137 13.51 -3.45 12.92
C LYS A 137 13.69 -4.87 13.48
N LEU A 138 12.65 -5.69 13.44
CA LEU A 138 12.71 -7.08 13.91
C LEU A 138 13.65 -7.91 13.06
N ASN A 139 13.64 -7.72 11.74
CA ASN A 139 14.53 -8.45 10.85
C ASN A 139 16.01 -8.08 11.11
N ASN A 140 16.31 -6.80 11.26
CA ASN A 140 17.65 -6.32 11.62
C ASN A 140 18.10 -6.85 12.98
N LYS A 141 17.20 -6.87 13.98
CA LYS A 141 17.47 -7.44 15.30
C LYS A 141 17.80 -8.93 15.18
N ARG A 142 16.99 -9.70 14.45
CA ARG A 142 17.20 -11.13 14.21
C ARG A 142 18.55 -11.40 13.55
N GLU A 143 18.89 -10.66 12.50
CA GLU A 143 20.15 -10.82 11.78
C GLU A 143 21.36 -10.48 12.66
N SER A 144 21.28 -9.39 13.42
CA SER A 144 22.31 -9.00 14.38
C SER A 144 22.54 -10.05 15.46
N LEU A 145 21.46 -10.62 16.02
CA LEU A 145 21.54 -11.68 17.02
C LEU A 145 22.12 -12.97 16.44
N SER A 146 21.75 -13.35 15.22
CA SER A 146 22.31 -14.52 14.53
C SER A 146 23.82 -14.37 14.27
N GLN A 147 24.26 -13.19 13.85
CA GLN A 147 25.69 -12.89 13.68
C GLN A 147 26.44 -12.93 15.02
N LEU A 148 25.86 -12.37 16.08
CA LEU A 148 26.43 -12.40 17.42
C LEU A 148 26.54 -13.84 17.94
N GLU A 149 25.50 -14.65 17.78
CA GLU A 149 25.50 -16.05 18.19
C GLU A 149 26.62 -16.83 17.50
N SER A 150 26.74 -16.69 16.18
CA SER A 150 27.81 -17.31 15.39
C SER A 150 29.20 -16.93 15.90
N PHE A 151 29.42 -15.63 16.15
CA PHE A 151 30.67 -15.14 16.73
C PHE A 151 30.96 -15.76 18.11
N LEU A 152 29.96 -15.78 19.00
CA LEU A 152 30.11 -16.31 20.36
C LEU A 152 30.38 -17.83 20.35
N ARG A 153 29.73 -18.59 19.46
CA ARG A 153 29.98 -20.03 19.29
C ARG A 153 31.40 -20.30 18.80
N ASN A 154 31.88 -19.56 17.81
CA ASN A 154 33.26 -19.67 17.33
C ASN A 154 34.27 -19.34 18.45
N ARG A 155 33.98 -18.32 19.26
CA ARG A 155 34.81 -17.98 20.43
C ARG A 155 34.78 -19.08 21.49
N ALA A 156 33.63 -19.72 21.71
CA ALA A 156 33.46 -20.79 22.70
C ALA A 156 34.30 -22.02 22.35
N GLU A 157 34.40 -22.36 21.08
CA GLU A 157 35.26 -23.46 20.61
C GLU A 157 36.74 -23.16 20.90
N SER A 158 37.20 -21.96 20.56
CA SER A 158 38.56 -21.52 20.87
C SER A 158 38.85 -21.49 22.38
N LEU A 159 37.93 -20.95 23.17
CA LEU A 159 38.08 -20.85 24.62
C LEU A 159 38.08 -22.23 25.29
N THR A 160 37.30 -23.18 24.77
CA THR A 160 37.31 -24.58 25.22
C THR A 160 38.71 -25.19 25.12
N GLN A 161 39.45 -24.91 24.05
CA GLN A 161 40.83 -25.40 23.90
C GLN A 161 41.78 -24.72 24.90
N GLN A 162 41.61 -23.41 25.15
CA GLN A 162 42.42 -22.68 26.12
C GLN A 162 42.20 -23.19 27.56
N VAL A 163 40.95 -23.49 27.93
CA VAL A 163 40.62 -24.10 29.23
C VAL A 163 41.22 -25.49 29.35
N LYS A 164 41.12 -26.33 28.31
CA LYS A 164 41.74 -27.67 28.30
C LYS A 164 43.26 -27.61 28.43
N ALA A 165 43.89 -26.58 27.87
CA ALA A 165 45.32 -26.33 28.00
C ALA A 165 45.72 -25.67 29.34
N GLY A 166 44.76 -25.35 30.22
CA GLY A 166 45.00 -24.68 31.49
C GLY A 166 45.38 -23.19 31.38
N LEU A 167 45.19 -22.59 30.20
CA LEU A 167 45.52 -21.17 29.93
C LEU A 167 44.41 -20.22 30.41
N GLU A 168 43.18 -20.72 30.54
CA GLU A 168 42.00 -19.97 30.94
C GLU A 168 41.20 -20.71 32.00
N ARG A 169 40.38 -19.99 32.77
CA ARG A 169 39.56 -20.57 33.83
C ARG A 169 38.26 -21.18 33.26
N PRO A 170 37.78 -22.32 33.79
CA PRO A 170 36.50 -22.90 33.37
C PRO A 170 35.29 -21.95 33.52
N THR A 171 35.32 -21.03 34.48
CA THR A 171 34.26 -20.03 34.70
C THR A 171 34.06 -19.13 33.48
N THR A 172 35.15 -18.73 32.81
CA THR A 172 35.07 -17.90 31.60
C THR A 172 34.32 -18.62 30.48
N LEU A 173 34.45 -19.95 30.40
CA LEU A 173 33.72 -20.77 29.43
C LEU A 173 32.23 -20.89 29.80
N PHE A 174 31.91 -20.98 31.09
CA PHE A 174 30.53 -20.98 31.56
C PHE A 174 29.81 -19.68 31.19
N ASP A 175 30.40 -18.52 31.51
CA ASP A 175 29.83 -17.20 31.21
C ASP A 175 29.57 -17.02 29.70
N LEU A 176 30.51 -17.48 28.87
CA LEU A 176 30.36 -17.43 27.41
C LEU A 176 29.24 -18.36 26.91
N THR A 177 29.10 -19.55 27.51
CA THR A 177 28.05 -20.52 27.14
C THR A 177 26.67 -20.00 27.52
N GLU A 178 26.53 -19.39 28.70
CA GLU A 178 25.30 -18.71 29.12
C GLU A 178 24.93 -17.60 28.13
N ARG A 179 25.91 -16.79 27.72
CA ARG A 179 25.69 -15.73 26.73
C ARG A 179 25.25 -16.27 25.37
N VAL A 180 25.84 -17.38 24.88
CA VAL A 180 25.39 -18.05 23.66
C VAL A 180 23.92 -18.48 23.78
N MET A 181 23.55 -19.10 24.90
CA MET A 181 22.19 -19.56 25.14
C MET A 181 21.18 -18.41 25.14
N THR A 182 21.48 -17.33 25.88
CA THR A 182 20.64 -16.13 25.92
C THR A 182 20.47 -15.51 24.54
N THR A 183 21.56 -15.34 23.78
CA THR A 183 21.49 -14.79 22.41
C THR A 183 20.68 -15.70 21.47
N SER A 184 20.82 -17.02 21.57
CA SER A 184 20.03 -17.99 20.80
C SER A 184 18.54 -17.85 21.09
N MET A 185 18.16 -17.77 22.38
CA MET A 185 16.76 -17.58 22.77
C MET A 185 16.19 -16.25 22.27
N GLU A 186 16.97 -15.17 22.33
CA GLU A 186 16.54 -13.87 21.80
C GLU A 186 16.35 -13.90 20.27
N ALA A 187 17.20 -14.63 19.55
CA ALA A 187 17.09 -14.77 18.09
C ALA A 187 15.86 -15.57 17.68
N GLU A 188 15.55 -16.64 18.41
CA GLU A 188 14.33 -17.44 18.24
C GLU A 188 13.08 -16.58 18.52
N ASN A 189 13.07 -15.85 19.64
CA ASN A 189 11.98 -14.95 19.97
C ASN A 189 11.75 -13.89 18.89
N ALA A 190 12.82 -13.24 18.40
CA ALA A 190 12.72 -12.26 17.31
C ALA A 190 12.18 -12.89 16.01
N THR A 191 12.49 -14.16 15.75
CA THR A 191 11.97 -14.88 14.59
C THR A 191 10.47 -15.16 14.72
N GLU A 192 10.00 -15.55 15.91
CA GLU A 192 8.58 -15.77 16.17
C GLU A 192 7.79 -14.45 16.17
N GLU A 193 8.31 -13.39 16.78
CA GLU A 193 7.72 -12.04 16.73
C GLU A 193 7.52 -11.57 15.28
N LEU A 194 8.50 -11.81 14.42
CA LEU A 194 8.44 -11.46 13.00
C LEU A 194 7.34 -12.26 12.27
N LYS A 195 7.23 -13.57 12.52
CA LYS A 195 6.17 -14.41 11.94
C LYS A 195 4.77 -13.94 12.37
N VAL A 196 4.61 -13.69 13.68
CA VAL A 196 3.35 -13.22 14.26
C VAL A 196 2.95 -11.88 13.66
N LEU A 197 3.89 -10.93 13.57
CA LEU A 197 3.62 -9.61 13.00
C LEU A 197 3.19 -9.70 11.53
N LYS A 198 3.88 -10.51 10.71
CA LYS A 198 3.49 -10.74 9.31
C LYS A 198 2.09 -11.32 9.18
N LEU A 199 1.77 -12.32 9.99
CA LEU A 199 0.45 -12.94 10.00
C LEU A 199 -0.63 -11.94 10.43
N GLN A 200 -0.36 -11.14 11.46
CA GLN A 200 -1.27 -10.11 11.93
C GLN A 200 -1.57 -9.09 10.83
N ILE A 201 -0.53 -8.53 10.18
CA ILE A 201 -0.68 -7.60 9.05
C ILE A 201 -1.51 -8.23 7.93
N ALA A 202 -1.20 -9.48 7.57
CA ALA A 202 -1.89 -10.20 6.52
C ALA A 202 -3.40 -10.29 6.81
N ILE A 203 -3.77 -10.74 8.02
CA ILE A 203 -5.16 -10.93 8.43
C ILE A 203 -5.90 -9.58 8.54
N THR A 204 -5.30 -8.56 9.14
CA THR A 204 -5.99 -7.29 9.39
C THR A 204 -6.13 -6.43 8.14
N MET A 205 -5.16 -6.50 7.22
CA MET A 205 -5.10 -5.60 6.06
C MET A 205 -5.45 -6.27 4.72
N GLY A 206 -5.29 -7.59 4.61
CA GLY A 206 -5.40 -8.30 3.34
C GLY A 206 -6.80 -8.75 2.93
N GLY A 207 -7.78 -8.71 3.86
CA GLY A 207 -9.14 -9.18 3.61
C GLY A 207 -9.16 -10.61 3.06
N ASP A 208 -9.90 -10.85 1.98
CA ASP A 208 -9.97 -12.17 1.33
C ASP A 208 -8.64 -12.63 0.72
N LYS A 209 -7.72 -11.70 0.46
CA LYS A 209 -6.40 -11.98 -0.11
C LYS A 209 -5.27 -11.99 0.94
N TRP A 210 -5.59 -12.19 2.22
CA TRP A 210 -4.60 -12.22 3.30
C TRP A 210 -3.45 -13.21 3.04
N GLN A 211 -3.70 -14.37 2.42
CA GLN A 211 -2.65 -15.36 2.11
C GLN A 211 -1.64 -14.83 1.07
N GLN A 212 -2.14 -14.09 0.08
CA GLN A 212 -1.28 -13.45 -0.93
C GLN A 212 -0.47 -12.33 -0.30
N LEU A 213 -1.09 -11.54 0.60
CA LEU A 213 -0.40 -10.52 1.37
C LEU A 213 0.73 -11.12 2.22
N LEU A 214 0.45 -12.24 2.91
CA LEU A 214 1.44 -12.94 3.71
C LEU A 214 2.64 -13.38 2.86
N SER A 215 2.39 -13.92 1.68
CA SER A 215 3.46 -14.33 0.76
C SER A 215 4.33 -13.15 0.32
N LEU A 216 3.72 -11.99 0.02
CA LEU A 216 4.48 -10.78 -0.31
C LEU A 216 5.29 -10.25 0.89
N LEU A 217 4.71 -10.28 2.10
CA LEU A 217 5.41 -9.93 3.33
C LEU A 217 6.59 -10.85 3.60
N ASP A 218 6.51 -12.12 3.19
CA ASP A 218 7.63 -13.06 3.29
C ASP A 218 8.80 -12.76 2.35
N GLU A 219 8.55 -12.04 1.26
CA GLU A 219 9.60 -11.56 0.35
C GLU A 219 10.31 -10.30 0.88
N VAL A 220 9.72 -9.59 1.85
CA VAL A 220 10.35 -8.43 2.49
C VAL A 220 11.43 -8.91 3.46
N LYS A 221 12.68 -8.60 3.12
CA LYS A 221 13.89 -8.84 3.92
C LYS A 221 14.47 -7.50 4.34
#